data_AF-R9TMZ8-F1
#
_entry.id   AF-R9TMZ8-F1
#
_cell.length_a   1.000
_cell.length_b   1.000
_cell.length_c   1.000
_cell.angle_alpha   90.00
_cell.angle_beta   90.00
_cell.angle_gamma   90.00
#
_symmetry.space_group_name_H-M   'P 1'
#
loop_
_entity.id
_entity.type
_entity.pdbx_description
1 polymer ?
#
loop_
_entity_poly.entity_id
_entity_poly.type
_entity_poly.pdbx_seq_one_letter_code
_entity_poly.pdbx_strand_id
1 'polypeptide(L)'
;MLYEIILLVLLEWKLGLLRSLLTVVLHTVERYSAPTITVSLPRTKFDVAPATNPLTPRSGPPGTIQCYDKGTNTPIGLVNVTTPDEVRAAVSRARVAQKLWAKTSFSTRRKLLFSLMDYVLQHQSFICETACVECGKTMVDGSLGEMLTTLEKLRWTAAYGEDVLAEEVRDVGLMTFHKRAAVNYVPFGVIGAIVSWNYPFHNIYGPMISALFAGNAFVGKVSEYSSYYAAYYQSIVREGLKNLGQSPDLVTFVTGFAETGETLVSSVDKLTFIGSPAVGKLVMRNASATLTPVVLELGGKDPAVVCDDVDLEQVTPIILRGTYQNCGQNCIGLERVIVQESIHDCLVERLEKAVKTLTQGPASQGLYDMGAMTMGEASLQKIQKLIDDTVAAGATLVCGGKPSNGFFPPTILKNVTPTMPIAREEVFGPVLVVMKFKTDEDAVKMVNACEYGLGSSVFSEDIKRARRIADQLRSGMTNINDFGINYLCQSLPFGGVGASGFDRFAGREGLRGNCVVRASTTDRIPGVKTVIPLILQYPITDVAFTFMESLSQVIYGPMLSSVKAFIKLFSIKPASSKKC
;
A
#
# COMPACT_ATOMS: atom_id res chain seq x y z
N MET A 1 48.93 6.50 0.15
CA MET A 1 47.63 7.20 -0.01
C MET A 1 46.80 6.71 -1.20
N LEU A 2 47.07 7.10 -2.48
CA LEU A 2 46.20 6.69 -3.61
C LEU A 2 46.14 5.17 -3.83
N TYR A 3 47.27 4.48 -3.71
CA TYR A 3 47.36 3.02 -3.83
C TYR A 3 46.60 2.27 -2.72
N GLU A 4 46.66 2.77 -1.48
CA GLU A 4 45.94 2.19 -0.33
C GLU A 4 44.43 2.42 -0.43
N ILE A 5 44.00 3.58 -0.95
CA ILE A 5 42.58 3.87 -1.23
C ILE A 5 42.04 2.92 -2.30
N ILE A 6 42.79 2.68 -3.38
CA ILE A 6 42.39 1.73 -4.44
C ILE A 6 42.29 0.29 -3.89
N LEU A 7 43.25 -0.13 -3.05
CA LEU A 7 43.20 -1.44 -2.38
C LEU A 7 41.97 -1.56 -1.46
N LEU A 8 41.64 -0.52 -0.70
CA LEU A 8 40.45 -0.51 0.17
C LEU A 8 39.15 -0.56 -0.63
N VAL A 9 39.05 0.16 -1.75
CA VAL A 9 37.89 0.13 -2.64
C VAL A 9 37.73 -1.25 -3.31
N LEU A 10 38.82 -1.86 -3.76
CA LEU A 10 38.80 -3.21 -4.33
C LEU A 10 38.46 -4.28 -3.29
N LEU A 11 38.95 -4.11 -2.05
CA LEU A 11 38.62 -4.99 -0.93
C LEU A 11 37.15 -4.84 -0.55
N GLU A 12 36.63 -3.62 -0.45
CA GLU A 12 35.21 -3.35 -0.18
C GLU A 12 34.32 -3.91 -1.30
N TRP A 13 34.70 -3.75 -2.56
CA TRP A 13 33.97 -4.31 -3.70
C TRP A 13 33.94 -5.86 -3.65
N LYS A 14 35.09 -6.50 -3.40
CA LYS A 14 35.16 -7.97 -3.24
C LYS A 14 34.41 -8.47 -2.01
N LEU A 15 34.52 -7.77 -0.88
CA LEU A 15 33.78 -8.08 0.34
C LEU A 15 32.29 -7.84 0.14
N GLY A 16 31.89 -6.87 -0.66
CA GLY A 16 30.52 -6.61 -1.08
C GLY A 16 29.96 -7.78 -1.89
N LEU A 17 30.68 -8.25 -2.92
CA LEU A 17 30.31 -9.45 -3.69
C LEU A 17 30.20 -10.68 -2.79
N LEU A 18 31.15 -10.89 -1.89
CA LEU A 18 31.13 -12.03 -0.95
C LEU A 18 29.94 -11.94 0.01
N ARG A 19 29.63 -10.75 0.55
CA ARG A 19 28.46 -10.51 1.39
C ARG A 19 27.17 -10.80 0.64
N SER A 20 27.03 -10.30 -0.59
CA SER A 20 25.87 -10.59 -1.43
C SER A 20 25.70 -12.08 -1.69
N LEU A 21 26.78 -12.80 -2.00
CA LEU A 21 26.74 -14.25 -2.21
C LEU A 21 26.33 -14.99 -0.93
N LEU A 22 26.89 -14.61 0.22
CA LEU A 22 26.54 -15.20 1.52
C LEU A 22 25.07 -14.96 1.87
N THR A 23 24.56 -13.74 1.65
CA THR A 23 23.15 -13.42 1.85
C THR A 23 22.24 -14.29 0.98
N VAL A 24 22.59 -14.49 -0.31
CA VAL A 24 21.85 -15.39 -1.20
C VAL A 24 21.84 -16.82 -0.67
N VAL A 25 23.00 -17.33 -0.24
CA VAL A 25 23.10 -18.68 0.34
C VAL A 25 22.27 -18.80 1.61
N LEU A 26 22.36 -17.83 2.52
CA LEU A 26 21.59 -17.80 3.77
C LEU A 26 20.08 -17.76 3.50
N HIS A 27 19.61 -16.87 2.63
CA HIS A 27 18.20 -16.79 2.26
C HIS A 27 17.73 -18.08 1.58
N THR A 28 18.58 -18.73 0.80
CA THR A 28 18.27 -20.03 0.18
C THR A 28 18.11 -21.11 1.26
N VAL A 29 19.05 -21.21 2.20
CA VAL A 29 18.95 -22.13 3.33
C VAL A 29 17.69 -21.85 4.17
N GLU A 30 17.37 -20.58 4.41
CA GLU A 30 16.15 -20.19 5.11
C GLU A 30 14.88 -20.59 4.35
N ARG A 31 14.87 -20.42 3.02
CA ARG A 31 13.77 -20.86 2.15
C ARG A 31 13.54 -22.37 2.26
N TYR A 32 14.59 -23.17 2.18
CA TYR A 32 14.48 -24.63 2.25
C TYR A 32 14.36 -25.19 3.68
N SER A 33 14.61 -24.38 4.71
CA SER A 33 14.40 -24.74 6.12
C SER A 33 13.15 -24.10 6.73
N ALA A 34 12.37 -23.37 5.94
CA ALA A 34 11.08 -22.84 6.37
C ALA A 34 10.08 -24.00 6.52
N PRO A 35 9.27 -24.03 7.58
CA PRO A 35 8.31 -25.10 7.77
C PRO A 35 7.18 -25.05 6.73
N THR A 36 6.65 -26.20 6.37
CA THR A 36 5.47 -26.29 5.51
C THR A 36 4.20 -25.91 6.29
N ILE A 37 3.28 -25.21 5.65
CA ILE A 37 1.96 -24.88 6.20
C ILE A 37 0.94 -25.88 5.65
N THR A 38 0.14 -26.46 6.55
CA THR A 38 -0.95 -27.36 6.18
C THR A 38 -2.24 -26.87 6.84
N VAL A 39 -3.21 -26.46 6.04
CA VAL A 39 -4.53 -26.05 6.53
C VAL A 39 -5.63 -26.68 5.70
N SER A 40 -6.76 -26.97 6.33
CA SER A 40 -7.94 -27.51 5.63
C SER A 40 -8.50 -26.47 4.67
N LEU A 41 -8.76 -26.90 3.43
CA LEU A 41 -9.38 -26.05 2.43
C LEU A 41 -10.90 -25.97 2.67
N PRO A 42 -11.50 -24.77 2.74
CA PRO A 42 -12.95 -24.62 2.77
C PRO A 42 -13.58 -25.05 1.43
N ARG A 43 -14.91 -25.08 1.37
CA ARG A 43 -15.64 -25.32 0.11
C ARG A 43 -15.65 -24.06 -0.75
N THR A 44 -15.47 -24.23 -2.06
CA THR A 44 -15.65 -23.18 -3.09
C THR A 44 -16.85 -23.45 -4.01
N LYS A 45 -17.46 -24.64 -3.88
CA LYS A 45 -18.65 -25.06 -4.62
C LYS A 45 -19.81 -25.27 -3.65
N PHE A 46 -21.00 -24.81 -4.05
CA PHE A 46 -22.17 -24.76 -3.19
C PHE A 46 -23.39 -25.26 -3.95
N ASP A 47 -23.96 -26.38 -3.49
CA ASP A 47 -25.16 -26.99 -4.07
C ASP A 47 -26.43 -26.37 -3.45
N VAL A 48 -26.57 -25.05 -3.60
CA VAL A 48 -27.71 -24.27 -3.08
C VAL A 48 -28.27 -23.41 -4.22
N ALA A 49 -29.60 -23.33 -4.30
CA ALA A 49 -30.26 -22.51 -5.30
C ALA A 49 -29.97 -21.01 -5.07
N PRO A 50 -29.80 -20.22 -6.14
CA PRO A 50 -29.75 -18.77 -6.05
C PRO A 50 -30.92 -18.18 -5.26
N ALA A 51 -30.66 -17.15 -4.46
CA ALA A 51 -31.74 -16.44 -3.80
C ALA A 51 -32.57 -15.64 -4.83
N THR A 52 -33.89 -15.60 -4.62
CA THR A 52 -34.83 -14.87 -5.50
C THR A 52 -34.66 -13.37 -5.41
N ASN A 53 -34.34 -12.86 -4.22
CA ASN A 53 -34.06 -11.45 -3.97
C ASN A 53 -32.54 -11.20 -3.91
N PRO A 54 -32.04 -10.04 -4.37
CA PRO A 54 -30.63 -9.68 -4.24
C PRO A 54 -30.16 -9.73 -2.78
N LEU A 55 -29.09 -10.49 -2.53
CA LEU A 55 -28.49 -10.58 -1.20
C LEU A 55 -27.53 -9.41 -0.96
N THR A 56 -27.45 -9.01 0.30
CA THR A 56 -26.46 -8.05 0.81
C THR A 56 -25.82 -8.63 2.07
N PRO A 57 -24.69 -8.09 2.55
CA PRO A 57 -24.12 -8.48 3.83
C PRO A 57 -25.10 -8.39 5.01
N ARG A 58 -26.16 -7.57 4.90
CA ARG A 58 -27.20 -7.36 5.92
C ARG A 58 -28.45 -8.22 5.74
N SER A 59 -28.47 -9.14 4.78
CA SER A 59 -29.61 -10.03 4.56
C SER A 59 -29.71 -11.16 5.60
N GLY A 60 -28.69 -11.35 6.44
CA GLY A 60 -28.66 -12.35 7.51
C GLY A 60 -29.28 -11.86 8.82
N PRO A 61 -29.45 -12.76 9.82
CA PRO A 61 -29.91 -12.38 11.15
C PRO A 61 -29.01 -11.34 11.84
N PRO A 62 -29.53 -10.57 12.82
CA PRO A 62 -28.72 -9.65 13.63
C PRO A 62 -27.48 -10.33 14.23
N GLY A 63 -26.34 -9.63 14.23
CA GLY A 63 -25.06 -10.17 14.71
C GLY A 63 -24.33 -11.06 13.71
N THR A 64 -24.86 -11.25 12.49
CA THR A 64 -24.21 -12.02 11.43
C THR A 64 -24.09 -11.22 10.13
N ILE A 65 -23.19 -11.68 9.26
CA ILE A 65 -22.99 -11.23 7.89
C ILE A 65 -23.48 -12.35 6.97
N GLN A 66 -24.39 -12.03 6.05
CA GLN A 66 -24.75 -12.94 4.98
C GLN A 66 -23.68 -12.95 3.90
N CYS A 67 -23.02 -14.09 3.74
CA CYS A 67 -22.08 -14.32 2.65
C CYS A 67 -22.81 -14.97 1.47
N TYR A 68 -22.47 -14.56 0.25
CA TYR A 68 -23.07 -15.06 -0.97
C TYR A 68 -22.11 -14.94 -2.14
N ASP A 69 -22.30 -15.80 -3.14
CA ASP A 69 -21.61 -15.73 -4.42
C ASP A 69 -22.12 -14.51 -5.22
N LYS A 70 -21.21 -13.63 -5.62
CA LYS A 70 -21.56 -12.37 -6.29
C LYS A 70 -22.02 -12.54 -7.73
N GLY A 71 -21.59 -13.61 -8.40
CA GLY A 71 -21.99 -13.90 -9.77
C GLY A 71 -23.36 -14.56 -9.88
N THR A 72 -23.76 -15.30 -8.85
CA THR A 72 -24.95 -16.17 -8.91
C THR A 72 -26.04 -15.78 -7.93
N ASN A 73 -25.74 -14.93 -6.94
CA ASN A 73 -26.63 -14.61 -5.82
C ASN A 73 -26.96 -15.84 -4.93
N THR A 74 -26.13 -16.89 -4.97
CA THR A 74 -26.27 -18.08 -4.12
C THR A 74 -25.75 -17.80 -2.70
N PRO A 75 -26.55 -18.03 -1.64
CA PRO A 75 -26.06 -17.91 -0.27
C PRO A 75 -25.04 -19.00 0.06
N ILE A 76 -23.87 -18.61 0.57
CA ILE A 76 -22.74 -19.54 0.83
C ILE A 76 -22.50 -19.80 2.32
N GLY A 77 -23.04 -18.94 3.20
CA GLY A 77 -23.01 -19.12 4.65
C GLY A 77 -23.21 -17.83 5.43
N LEU A 78 -23.11 -17.94 6.75
CA LEU A 78 -23.15 -16.82 7.68
C LEU A 78 -21.81 -16.71 8.42
N VAL A 79 -21.37 -15.48 8.65
CA VAL A 79 -20.18 -15.17 9.46
C VAL A 79 -20.59 -14.27 10.62
N ASN A 80 -20.13 -14.56 11.83
CA ASN A 80 -20.44 -13.73 12.99
C ASN A 80 -19.76 -12.36 12.87
N VAL A 81 -20.45 -11.32 13.33
CA VAL A 81 -19.88 -9.99 13.53
C VAL A 81 -19.05 -10.01 14.80
N THR A 82 -17.79 -9.61 14.70
CA THR A 82 -16.90 -9.39 15.85
C THR A 82 -17.33 -8.12 16.56
N THR A 83 -17.74 -8.27 17.82
CA THR A 83 -18.21 -7.18 18.68
C THR A 83 -17.05 -6.27 19.12
N PRO A 84 -17.34 -5.03 19.59
CA PRO A 84 -16.31 -4.15 20.13
C PRO A 84 -15.44 -4.76 21.24
N ASP A 85 -16.03 -5.53 22.16
CA ASP A 85 -15.29 -6.20 23.23
C ASP A 85 -14.35 -7.28 22.70
N GLU A 86 -14.79 -8.05 21.71
CA GLU A 86 -13.96 -9.07 21.06
C GLU A 86 -12.80 -8.45 20.27
N VAL A 87 -13.02 -7.29 19.62
CA VAL A 87 -11.95 -6.54 18.96
C VAL A 87 -10.89 -6.09 19.97
N ARG A 88 -11.31 -5.48 21.09
CA ARG A 88 -10.40 -5.06 22.16
C ARG A 88 -9.64 -6.25 22.75
N ALA A 89 -10.31 -7.38 22.93
CA ALA A 89 -9.69 -8.61 23.42
C ALA A 89 -8.66 -9.16 22.42
N ALA A 90 -8.97 -9.16 21.11
CA ALA A 90 -8.05 -9.58 20.06
C ALA A 90 -6.78 -8.71 20.03
N VAL A 91 -6.94 -7.39 20.06
CA VAL A 91 -5.81 -6.44 20.12
C VAL A 91 -4.98 -6.65 21.38
N SER A 92 -5.61 -6.92 22.52
CA SER A 92 -4.91 -7.19 23.78
C SER A 92 -4.05 -8.45 23.72
N ARG A 93 -4.57 -9.56 23.16
CA ARG A 93 -3.80 -10.79 22.95
C ARG A 93 -2.66 -10.58 21.96
N ALA A 94 -2.92 -9.88 20.86
CA ALA A 94 -1.92 -9.51 19.86
C ALA A 94 -0.77 -8.71 20.48
N ARG A 95 -1.07 -7.74 21.36
CA ARG A 95 -0.07 -6.94 22.08
C ARG A 95 0.80 -7.77 23.01
N VAL A 96 0.27 -8.84 23.61
CA VAL A 96 1.07 -9.77 24.43
C VAL A 96 2.02 -10.58 23.54
N ALA A 97 1.51 -11.18 22.46
CA ALA A 97 2.30 -11.95 21.51
C ALA A 97 3.43 -11.11 20.86
N GLN A 98 3.12 -9.84 20.56
CA GLN A 98 4.04 -8.91 19.92
C GLN A 98 5.34 -8.70 20.69
N LYS A 99 5.29 -8.67 22.02
CA LYS A 99 6.48 -8.44 22.88
C LYS A 99 7.56 -9.50 22.68
N LEU A 100 7.15 -10.74 22.38
CA LEU A 100 8.06 -11.84 22.07
C LEU A 100 8.49 -11.75 20.60
N TRP A 101 7.54 -11.52 19.69
CA TRP A 101 7.81 -11.42 18.26
C TRP A 101 8.82 -10.32 17.90
N ALA A 102 8.74 -9.15 18.54
CA ALA A 102 9.67 -8.04 18.32
C ALA A 102 11.14 -8.38 18.61
N LYS A 103 11.38 -9.41 19.46
CA LYS A 103 12.71 -9.88 19.83
C LYS A 103 13.24 -11.00 18.92
N THR A 104 12.41 -11.50 18.00
CA THR A 104 12.85 -12.52 17.03
C THR A 104 13.83 -11.93 16.02
N SER A 105 14.70 -12.79 15.48
CA SER A 105 15.62 -12.42 14.41
C SER A 105 14.89 -12.22 13.07
N PHE A 106 15.48 -11.45 12.16
CA PHE A 106 14.97 -11.35 10.79
C PHE A 106 14.91 -12.71 10.08
N SER A 107 15.80 -13.65 10.42
CA SER A 107 15.75 -15.04 9.93
C SER A 107 14.42 -15.73 10.24
N THR A 108 13.94 -15.66 11.49
CA THR A 108 12.64 -16.22 11.88
C THR A 108 11.49 -15.58 11.09
N ARG A 109 11.55 -14.26 10.90
CA ARG A 109 10.52 -13.52 10.15
C ARG A 109 10.54 -13.86 8.65
N ARG A 110 11.72 -14.00 8.04
CA ARG A 110 11.92 -14.47 6.65
C ARG A 110 11.35 -15.88 6.47
N LYS A 111 11.65 -16.81 7.38
CA LYS A 111 11.11 -18.18 7.33
C LYS A 111 9.59 -18.20 7.31
N LEU A 112 8.92 -17.35 8.10
CA LEU A 112 7.47 -17.20 8.04
C LEU A 112 7.02 -16.77 6.63
N LEU A 113 7.63 -15.72 6.06
CA LEU A 113 7.27 -15.24 4.73
C LEU A 113 7.52 -16.30 3.64
N PHE A 114 8.59 -17.08 3.75
CA PHE A 114 8.84 -18.21 2.86
C PHE A 114 7.76 -19.29 3.00
N SER A 115 7.44 -19.73 4.22
CA SER A 115 6.34 -20.67 4.45
C SER A 115 5.01 -20.19 3.82
N LEU A 116 4.70 -18.89 3.97
CA LEU A 116 3.52 -18.29 3.33
C LEU A 116 3.62 -18.31 1.80
N MET A 117 4.78 -17.96 1.24
CA MET A 117 4.99 -17.94 -0.21
C MET A 117 4.88 -19.33 -0.83
N ASP A 118 5.41 -20.37 -0.17
CA ASP A 118 5.24 -21.77 -0.62
C ASP A 118 3.76 -22.18 -0.61
N TYR A 119 3.05 -21.87 0.49
CA TYR A 119 1.63 -22.17 0.59
C TYR A 119 0.80 -21.48 -0.50
N VAL A 120 1.04 -20.18 -0.72
CA VAL A 120 0.32 -19.41 -1.74
C VAL A 120 0.60 -19.97 -3.14
N LEU A 121 1.85 -20.32 -3.47
CA LEU A 121 2.18 -20.92 -4.77
C LEU A 121 1.49 -22.27 -4.97
N GLN A 122 1.50 -23.13 -3.95
CA GLN A 122 0.89 -24.46 -4.00
C GLN A 122 -0.64 -24.40 -4.12
N HIS A 123 -1.28 -23.39 -3.52
CA HIS A 123 -2.73 -23.26 -3.45
C HIS A 123 -3.30 -22.10 -4.29
N GLN A 124 -2.52 -21.55 -5.22
CA GLN A 124 -2.88 -20.34 -5.98
C GLN A 124 -4.25 -20.46 -6.67
N SER A 125 -4.55 -21.59 -7.30
CA SER A 125 -5.83 -21.82 -7.98
C SER A 125 -6.98 -21.77 -6.99
N PHE A 126 -6.83 -22.41 -5.83
CA PHE A 126 -7.86 -22.42 -4.80
C PHE A 126 -8.09 -21.01 -4.22
N ILE A 127 -7.03 -20.24 -3.98
CA ILE A 127 -7.19 -18.86 -3.51
C ILE A 127 -7.91 -18.01 -4.58
N CYS A 128 -7.60 -18.17 -5.86
CA CYS A 128 -8.36 -17.52 -6.92
C CYS A 128 -9.83 -17.95 -6.94
N GLU A 129 -10.15 -19.23 -6.74
CA GLU A 129 -11.54 -19.70 -6.64
C GLU A 129 -12.29 -19.01 -5.49
N THR A 130 -11.66 -18.81 -4.34
CA THR A 130 -12.28 -18.08 -3.22
C THR A 130 -12.66 -16.65 -3.61
N ALA A 131 -11.79 -15.97 -4.37
CA ALA A 131 -12.02 -14.63 -4.86
C ALA A 131 -13.11 -14.57 -5.96
N CYS A 132 -13.20 -15.60 -6.81
CA CYS A 132 -14.28 -15.73 -7.79
C CYS A 132 -15.66 -15.74 -7.12
N VAL A 133 -15.80 -16.50 -6.02
CA VAL A 133 -17.05 -16.59 -5.27
C VAL A 133 -17.38 -15.26 -4.56
N GLU A 134 -16.48 -14.74 -3.72
CA GLU A 134 -16.81 -13.61 -2.85
C GLU A 134 -16.74 -12.23 -3.52
N CYS A 135 -16.01 -12.10 -4.63
CA CYS A 135 -15.88 -10.82 -5.33
C CYS A 135 -16.58 -10.84 -6.69
N GLY A 136 -16.84 -12.03 -7.23
CA GLY A 136 -17.35 -12.18 -8.60
C GLY A 136 -16.28 -12.04 -9.67
N LYS A 137 -14.99 -11.94 -9.32
CA LYS A 137 -13.88 -11.73 -10.26
C LYS A 137 -13.52 -13.00 -11.02
N THR A 138 -12.86 -12.88 -12.17
CA THR A 138 -12.40 -14.05 -12.94
C THR A 138 -11.17 -14.70 -12.31
N MET A 139 -10.91 -15.97 -12.63
CA MET A 139 -9.68 -16.65 -12.20
C MET A 139 -8.42 -15.91 -12.65
N VAL A 140 -8.43 -15.35 -13.86
CA VAL A 140 -7.30 -14.58 -14.41
C VAL A 140 -7.10 -13.29 -13.62
N ASP A 141 -8.17 -12.55 -13.34
CA ASP A 141 -8.07 -11.32 -12.54
C ASP A 141 -7.67 -11.61 -11.09
N GLY A 142 -8.09 -12.75 -10.55
CA GLY A 142 -7.60 -13.30 -9.28
C GLY A 142 -6.10 -13.54 -9.31
N SER A 143 -5.58 -14.21 -10.35
CA SER A 143 -4.14 -14.44 -10.49
C SER A 143 -3.35 -13.14 -10.60
N LEU A 144 -3.84 -12.17 -11.37
CA LEU A 144 -3.16 -10.88 -11.55
C LEU A 144 -3.14 -10.04 -10.26
N GLY A 145 -4.27 -9.93 -9.56
CA GLY A 145 -4.42 -9.01 -8.43
C GLY A 145 -4.30 -9.63 -7.04
N GLU A 146 -4.64 -10.91 -6.86
CA GLU A 146 -4.47 -11.61 -5.57
C GLU A 146 -3.09 -12.24 -5.47
N MET A 147 -2.65 -12.94 -6.53
CA MET A 147 -1.49 -13.82 -6.47
C MET A 147 -0.19 -13.06 -6.77
N LEU A 148 -0.05 -12.47 -7.95
CA LEU A 148 1.22 -11.84 -8.37
C LEU A 148 1.66 -10.74 -7.40
N THR A 149 0.75 -9.87 -7.00
CA THR A 149 0.99 -8.77 -6.04
C THR A 149 1.42 -9.31 -4.66
N THR A 150 0.76 -10.36 -4.15
CA THR A 150 1.10 -10.96 -2.85
C THR A 150 2.44 -11.69 -2.89
N LEU A 151 2.69 -12.46 -3.95
CA LEU A 151 3.94 -13.19 -4.14
C LEU A 151 5.12 -12.23 -4.29
N GLU A 152 4.97 -11.16 -5.05
CA GLU A 152 6.01 -10.12 -5.16
C GLU A 152 6.25 -9.42 -3.82
N LYS A 153 5.20 -9.16 -3.04
CA LYS A 153 5.33 -8.56 -1.70
C LYS A 153 6.12 -9.47 -0.77
N LEU A 154 5.79 -10.76 -0.75
CA LEU A 154 6.50 -11.78 0.04
C LEU A 154 7.97 -11.89 -0.38
N ARG A 155 8.20 -12.05 -1.69
CA ARG A 155 9.54 -12.16 -2.27
C ARG A 155 10.41 -10.95 -1.92
N TRP A 156 9.93 -9.74 -2.19
CA TRP A 156 10.69 -8.51 -1.96
C TRP A 156 10.95 -8.29 -0.47
N THR A 157 9.93 -8.45 0.38
CA THR A 157 10.07 -8.22 1.82
C THR A 157 11.03 -9.22 2.45
N ALA A 158 10.94 -10.49 2.06
CA ALA A 158 11.89 -11.50 2.51
C ALA A 158 13.31 -11.19 2.04
N ALA A 159 13.50 -10.79 0.78
CA ALA A 159 14.83 -10.53 0.23
C ALA A 159 15.52 -9.28 0.79
N TYR A 160 14.78 -8.18 1.00
CA TYR A 160 15.37 -6.86 1.25
C TYR A 160 14.95 -6.23 2.58
N GLY A 161 13.98 -6.80 3.30
CA GLY A 161 13.37 -6.12 4.44
C GLY A 161 14.35 -5.85 5.58
N GLU A 162 15.32 -6.73 5.81
CA GLU A 162 16.36 -6.55 6.85
C GLU A 162 17.24 -5.34 6.53
N ASP A 163 17.72 -5.22 5.29
CA ASP A 163 18.53 -4.08 4.85
C ASP A 163 17.75 -2.76 4.91
N VAL A 164 16.44 -2.80 4.64
CA VAL A 164 15.57 -1.62 4.73
C VAL A 164 15.40 -1.13 6.16
N LEU A 165 15.35 -2.06 7.12
CA LEU A 165 15.16 -1.80 8.55
C LEU A 165 16.46 -1.71 9.35
N ALA A 166 17.61 -1.87 8.69
CA ALA A 166 18.92 -1.68 9.28
C ALA A 166 19.09 -0.27 9.87
N GLU A 167 19.89 -0.18 10.93
CA GLU A 167 20.23 1.09 11.56
C GLU A 167 20.99 1.99 10.58
N GLU A 168 20.57 3.25 10.50
CA GLU A 168 21.15 4.25 9.62
C GLU A 168 22.01 5.24 10.43
N VAL A 169 23.33 5.13 10.33
CA VAL A 169 24.26 6.07 10.98
C VAL A 169 24.29 7.39 10.21
N ARG A 170 24.19 8.50 10.93
CA ARG A 170 24.17 9.85 10.36
C ARG A 170 25.34 10.69 10.83
N ASP A 171 25.62 11.74 10.07
CA ASP A 171 26.60 12.74 10.46
C ASP A 171 26.19 13.42 11.78
N VAL A 172 27.18 13.60 12.66
CA VAL A 172 27.03 14.26 13.96
C VAL A 172 27.46 15.72 13.89
N GLY A 173 28.28 16.09 12.91
CA GLY A 173 28.90 17.40 12.82
C GLY A 173 30.07 17.58 13.81
N LEU A 174 30.77 18.71 13.68
CA LEU A 174 32.03 18.97 14.39
C LEU A 174 31.86 19.07 15.92
N MET A 175 30.78 19.69 16.39
CA MET A 175 30.55 19.93 17.83
C MET A 175 30.39 18.66 18.65
N THR A 176 29.89 17.60 18.02
CA THR A 176 29.55 16.35 18.67
C THR A 176 30.31 15.21 18.04
N PHE A 177 31.53 15.46 17.54
CA PHE A 177 32.38 14.45 16.93
C PHE A 177 32.65 13.24 17.84
N HIS A 178 32.55 13.38 19.16
CA HIS A 178 32.65 12.29 20.15
C HIS A 178 31.38 11.42 20.22
N LYS A 179 30.32 11.80 19.54
CA LYS A 179 29.04 11.09 19.47
C LYS A 179 28.94 10.21 18.22
N ARG A 180 28.02 9.26 18.28
CA ARG A 180 27.45 8.52 17.15
C ARG A 180 25.96 8.83 17.12
N ALA A 181 25.46 9.34 16.00
CA ALA A 181 24.03 9.52 15.76
C ALA A 181 23.51 8.43 14.83
N ALA A 182 22.35 7.87 15.16
CA ALA A 182 21.73 6.83 14.35
C ALA A 182 20.20 6.95 14.32
N VAL A 183 19.62 6.47 13.24
CA VAL A 183 18.18 6.27 13.08
C VAL A 183 17.88 4.79 13.12
N ASN A 184 16.98 4.42 14.02
CA ASN A 184 16.55 3.06 14.29
C ASN A 184 15.06 2.90 13.95
N TYR A 185 14.71 1.79 13.31
CA TYR A 185 13.32 1.47 12.94
C TYR A 185 12.76 0.47 13.94
N VAL A 186 11.95 0.96 14.89
CA VAL A 186 11.40 0.15 16.00
C VAL A 186 9.92 -0.13 15.74
N PRO A 187 9.42 -1.37 15.90
CA PRO A 187 8.00 -1.66 15.69
C PRO A 187 7.09 -0.77 16.57
N PHE A 188 5.93 -0.40 16.05
CA PHE A 188 4.88 0.32 16.79
C PHE A 188 4.30 -0.52 17.94
N GLY A 189 4.05 -1.81 17.68
CA GLY A 189 3.25 -2.66 18.56
C GLY A 189 2.23 -3.43 17.74
N VAL A 190 0.95 -3.11 17.88
CA VAL A 190 -0.15 -3.68 17.10
C VAL A 190 -0.49 -2.75 15.93
N ILE A 191 -0.28 -3.23 14.71
CA ILE A 191 -0.76 -2.58 13.49
C ILE A 191 -2.18 -3.09 13.22
N GLY A 192 -3.10 -2.15 13.07
CA GLY A 192 -4.44 -2.44 12.56
C GLY A 192 -4.53 -2.27 11.05
N ALA A 193 -5.41 -3.03 10.39
CA ALA A 193 -5.80 -2.73 9.02
C ALA A 193 -7.32 -2.86 8.84
N ILE A 194 -7.91 -2.01 8.02
CA ILE A 194 -9.29 -2.16 7.54
C ILE A 194 -9.22 -2.17 6.02
N VAL A 195 -9.68 -3.26 5.41
CA VAL A 195 -9.34 -3.56 4.01
C VAL A 195 -10.57 -3.78 3.13
N SER A 196 -10.47 -3.38 1.87
CA SER A 196 -11.56 -3.47 0.89
C SER A 196 -11.75 -4.89 0.33
N TRP A 197 -12.92 -5.11 -0.27
CA TRP A 197 -13.38 -6.39 -0.79
C TRP A 197 -12.87 -6.75 -2.19
N ASN A 198 -12.24 -5.82 -2.91
CA ASN A 198 -11.92 -6.02 -4.33
C ASN A 198 -10.80 -7.03 -4.54
N TYR A 199 -9.84 -7.14 -3.61
CA TYR A 199 -8.82 -8.18 -3.59
C TYR A 199 -8.66 -8.75 -2.17
N PRO A 200 -9.61 -9.55 -1.65
CA PRO A 200 -9.71 -9.85 -0.22
C PRO A 200 -8.50 -10.59 0.35
N PHE A 201 -7.84 -11.46 -0.43
CA PHE A 201 -6.65 -12.15 0.03
C PHE A 201 -5.46 -11.19 0.06
N HIS A 202 -5.20 -10.50 -1.05
CA HIS A 202 -4.08 -9.57 -1.14
C HIS A 202 -4.21 -8.40 -0.16
N ASN A 203 -5.39 -7.78 -0.07
CA ASN A 203 -5.58 -6.57 0.71
C ASN A 203 -5.39 -6.82 2.22
N ILE A 204 -5.69 -8.02 2.73
CA ILE A 204 -5.40 -8.38 4.13
C ILE A 204 -3.94 -8.82 4.32
N TYR A 205 -3.35 -9.54 3.36
CA TYR A 205 -1.97 -10.03 3.45
C TYR A 205 -0.92 -8.94 3.25
N GLY A 206 -1.12 -8.02 2.31
CA GLY A 206 -0.17 -6.95 1.97
C GLY A 206 0.32 -6.13 3.18
N PRO A 207 -0.58 -5.49 3.95
CA PRO A 207 -0.19 -4.77 5.17
C PRO A 207 0.32 -5.72 6.26
N MET A 208 -0.25 -6.93 6.39
CA MET A 208 0.19 -7.93 7.37
C MET A 208 1.66 -8.33 7.16
N ILE A 209 2.08 -8.60 5.93
CA ILE A 209 3.46 -9.00 5.60
C ILE A 209 4.45 -7.94 6.10
N SER A 210 4.19 -6.67 5.81
CA SER A 210 5.06 -5.56 6.23
C SER A 210 5.07 -5.40 7.76
N ALA A 211 3.89 -5.47 8.39
CA ALA A 211 3.74 -5.35 9.83
C ALA A 211 4.52 -6.45 10.58
N LEU A 212 4.32 -7.71 10.19
CA LEU A 212 5.00 -8.86 10.80
C LEU A 212 6.51 -8.79 10.60
N PHE A 213 6.98 -8.45 9.39
CA PHE A 213 8.42 -8.36 9.14
C PHE A 213 9.10 -7.25 9.96
N ALA A 214 8.43 -6.11 10.12
CA ALA A 214 8.85 -5.01 10.99
C ALA A 214 8.84 -5.36 12.50
N GLY A 215 8.23 -6.48 12.90
CA GLY A 215 8.19 -6.94 14.29
C GLY A 215 6.93 -6.53 15.05
N ASN A 216 5.87 -6.15 14.34
CA ASN A 216 4.57 -5.82 14.91
C ASN A 216 3.66 -7.05 15.00
N ALA A 217 2.62 -6.96 15.82
CA ALA A 217 1.44 -7.81 15.67
C ALA A 217 0.45 -7.17 14.70
N PHE A 218 -0.52 -7.95 14.22
CA PHE A 218 -1.48 -7.50 13.22
C PHE A 218 -2.92 -7.87 13.61
N VAL A 219 -3.82 -6.90 13.58
CA VAL A 219 -5.26 -7.13 13.68
C VAL A 219 -5.97 -6.48 12.49
N GLY A 220 -6.52 -7.30 11.60
CA GLY A 220 -7.09 -6.82 10.35
C GLY A 220 -8.60 -7.05 10.25
N LYS A 221 -9.37 -6.01 9.93
CA LYS A 221 -10.79 -6.11 9.60
C LYS A 221 -10.95 -6.30 8.10
N VAL A 222 -11.55 -7.42 7.69
CA VAL A 222 -11.98 -7.62 6.30
C VAL A 222 -13.35 -6.99 6.03
N SER A 223 -13.62 -6.69 4.78
CA SER A 223 -14.92 -6.18 4.32
C SER A 223 -16.03 -7.21 4.55
N GLU A 224 -17.20 -6.74 4.96
CA GLU A 224 -18.43 -7.52 5.07
C GLU A 224 -18.89 -8.13 3.74
N TYR A 225 -18.41 -7.61 2.60
CA TYR A 225 -18.71 -8.17 1.29
C TYR A 225 -17.89 -9.42 0.95
N SER A 226 -16.77 -9.65 1.66
CA SER A 226 -15.79 -10.71 1.40
C SER A 226 -15.24 -11.30 2.71
N SER A 227 -16.14 -11.81 3.55
CA SER A 227 -15.84 -12.27 4.92
C SER A 227 -15.83 -13.79 5.09
N TYR A 228 -16.38 -14.56 4.14
CA TYR A 228 -16.56 -16.01 4.25
C TYR A 228 -15.22 -16.74 4.41
N TYR A 229 -14.22 -16.37 3.61
CA TYR A 229 -12.91 -17.02 3.64
C TYR A 229 -11.92 -16.39 4.63
N ALA A 230 -12.33 -15.39 5.41
CA ALA A 230 -11.44 -14.71 6.37
C ALA A 230 -10.80 -15.66 7.38
N ALA A 231 -11.57 -16.63 7.89
CA ALA A 231 -11.06 -17.63 8.83
C ALA A 231 -10.04 -18.58 8.19
N TYR A 232 -10.22 -18.91 6.90
CA TYR A 232 -9.25 -19.70 6.14
C TYR A 232 -7.96 -18.91 5.90
N TYR A 233 -8.05 -17.65 5.47
CA TYR A 233 -6.86 -16.80 5.31
C TYR A 233 -6.11 -16.63 6.64
N GLN A 234 -6.84 -16.46 7.75
CA GLN A 234 -6.24 -16.39 9.08
C GLN A 234 -5.53 -17.69 9.48
N SER A 235 -6.09 -18.86 9.13
CA SER A 235 -5.53 -20.14 9.56
C SER A 235 -4.15 -20.40 8.94
N ILE A 236 -3.91 -19.98 7.70
CA ILE A 236 -2.63 -20.11 6.99
C ILE A 236 -1.50 -19.47 7.81
N VAL A 237 -1.64 -18.18 8.15
CA VAL A 237 -0.61 -17.44 8.89
C VAL A 237 -0.48 -17.90 10.33
N ARG A 238 -1.60 -18.23 11.00
CA ARG A 238 -1.56 -18.78 12.37
C ARG A 238 -0.83 -20.12 12.42
N GLU A 239 -1.00 -20.97 11.41
CA GLU A 239 -0.29 -22.25 11.33
C GLU A 239 1.21 -22.04 11.07
N GLY A 240 1.58 -21.15 10.15
CA GLY A 240 2.98 -20.77 9.93
C GLY A 240 3.67 -20.26 11.21
N LEU A 241 2.97 -19.45 12.02
CA LEU A 241 3.46 -18.98 13.31
C LEU A 241 3.67 -20.12 14.31
N LYS A 242 2.71 -21.03 14.45
CA LYS A 242 2.85 -22.20 15.34
C LYS A 242 4.03 -23.08 14.94
N ASN A 243 4.23 -23.31 13.65
CA ASN A 243 5.33 -24.14 13.14
C ASN A 243 6.71 -23.53 13.42
N LEU A 244 6.77 -22.23 13.71
CA LEU A 244 7.96 -21.50 14.16
C LEU A 244 8.02 -21.31 15.69
N GLY A 245 7.13 -21.97 16.45
CA GLY A 245 7.04 -21.85 17.90
C GLY A 245 6.57 -20.48 18.39
N GLN A 246 5.88 -19.71 17.53
CA GLN A 246 5.37 -18.38 17.86
C GLN A 246 3.88 -18.41 18.19
N SER A 247 3.43 -17.45 18.99
CA SER A 247 2.01 -17.37 19.35
C SER A 247 1.15 -17.07 18.11
N PRO A 248 0.11 -17.89 17.84
CA PRO A 248 -0.80 -17.61 16.73
C PRO A 248 -1.63 -16.34 16.96
N ASP A 249 -1.74 -15.85 18.20
CA ASP A 249 -2.44 -14.61 18.53
C ASP A 249 -1.74 -13.34 18.04
N LEU A 250 -0.53 -13.47 17.49
CA LEU A 250 0.15 -12.38 16.79
C LEU A 250 -0.67 -11.84 15.61
N VAL A 251 -1.53 -12.68 15.01
CA VAL A 251 -2.42 -12.29 13.91
C VAL A 251 -3.86 -12.67 14.24
N THR A 252 -4.75 -11.70 14.12
CA THR A 252 -6.20 -11.92 14.16
C THR A 252 -6.89 -11.16 13.04
N PHE A 253 -7.75 -11.83 12.29
CA PHE A 253 -8.67 -11.22 11.35
C PHE A 253 -10.06 -11.13 11.98
N VAL A 254 -10.68 -9.97 11.90
CA VAL A 254 -12.01 -9.69 12.44
C VAL A 254 -12.98 -9.38 11.31
N THR A 255 -14.25 -9.74 11.50
CA THR A 255 -15.33 -9.57 10.52
C THR A 255 -16.41 -8.69 11.16
N GLY A 256 -17.05 -7.81 10.41
CA GLY A 256 -18.10 -6.97 10.98
C GLY A 256 -18.47 -5.78 10.14
N PHE A 257 -19.19 -4.82 10.73
CA PHE A 257 -19.61 -3.57 10.09
C PHE A 257 -18.79 -2.38 10.59
N ALA A 258 -19.32 -1.16 10.51
CA ALA A 258 -18.64 0.08 10.89
C ALA A 258 -18.14 0.06 12.34
N GLU A 259 -18.97 -0.37 13.30
CA GLU A 259 -18.63 -0.38 14.74
C GLU A 259 -17.39 -1.24 15.07
N THR A 260 -17.25 -2.39 14.40
CA THR A 260 -16.05 -3.24 14.49
C THR A 260 -14.80 -2.49 14.01
N GLY A 261 -14.93 -1.73 12.91
CA GLY A 261 -13.84 -0.93 12.36
C GLY A 261 -13.49 0.27 13.24
N GLU A 262 -14.48 1.00 13.73
CA GLU A 262 -14.31 2.12 14.66
C GLU A 262 -13.57 1.68 15.92
N THR A 263 -13.98 0.55 16.50
CA THR A 263 -13.31 -0.01 17.68
C THR A 263 -11.86 -0.41 17.37
N LEU A 264 -11.60 -0.96 16.19
CA LEU A 264 -10.24 -1.32 15.80
C LEU A 264 -9.33 -0.09 15.71
N VAL A 265 -9.79 0.98 15.05
CA VAL A 265 -9.03 2.24 14.90
C VAL A 265 -8.60 2.81 16.25
N SER A 266 -9.48 2.81 17.25
CA SER A 266 -9.18 3.36 18.58
C SER A 266 -8.40 2.43 19.50
N SER A 267 -8.10 1.18 19.08
CA SER A 267 -7.48 0.17 19.94
C SER A 267 -6.02 -0.14 19.57
N VAL A 268 -5.62 0.13 18.32
CA VAL A 268 -4.30 -0.20 17.75
C VAL A 268 -3.32 0.97 17.83
N ASP A 269 -2.04 0.67 17.61
CA ASP A 269 -0.94 1.64 17.76
C ASP A 269 -0.65 2.41 16.45
N LYS A 270 -1.02 1.85 15.29
CA LYS A 270 -1.10 2.50 13.97
C LYS A 270 -2.11 1.73 13.09
N LEU A 271 -2.77 2.41 12.16
CA LEU A 271 -3.79 1.82 11.30
C LEU A 271 -3.50 2.06 9.80
N THR A 272 -3.71 1.04 8.97
CA THR A 272 -3.83 1.21 7.51
C THR A 272 -5.29 1.05 7.09
N PHE A 273 -5.85 2.02 6.37
CA PHE A 273 -7.20 1.92 5.81
C PHE A 273 -7.12 1.89 4.28
N ILE A 274 -7.75 0.88 3.68
CA ILE A 274 -7.89 0.71 2.24
C ILE A 274 -9.38 0.77 1.90
N GLY A 275 -9.82 1.79 1.16
CA GLY A 275 -11.25 1.95 0.83
C GLY A 275 -11.61 3.31 0.24
N SER A 276 -12.87 3.73 0.39
CA SER A 276 -13.33 4.97 -0.25
C SER A 276 -12.89 6.23 0.50
N PRO A 277 -12.73 7.38 -0.18
CA PRO A 277 -12.38 8.63 0.49
C PRO A 277 -13.39 9.08 1.55
N ALA A 278 -14.68 8.78 1.34
CA ALA A 278 -15.72 9.10 2.31
C ALA A 278 -15.49 8.38 3.64
N VAL A 279 -15.18 7.07 3.60
CA VAL A 279 -14.89 6.29 4.80
C VAL A 279 -13.51 6.64 5.39
N GLY A 280 -12.52 6.93 4.54
CA GLY A 280 -11.20 7.38 4.99
C GLY A 280 -11.25 8.63 5.88
N LYS A 281 -12.13 9.59 5.56
CA LYS A 281 -12.39 10.77 6.41
C LYS A 281 -12.98 10.38 7.78
N LEU A 282 -13.87 9.39 7.82
CA LEU A 282 -14.45 8.89 9.07
C LEU A 282 -13.39 8.18 9.93
N VAL A 283 -12.54 7.36 9.30
CA VAL A 283 -11.41 6.70 9.95
C VAL A 283 -10.46 7.72 10.57
N MET A 284 -10.07 8.75 9.83
CA MET A 284 -9.20 9.81 10.34
C MET A 284 -9.85 10.58 11.49
N ARG A 285 -11.16 10.87 11.41
CA ARG A 285 -11.91 11.48 12.51
C ARG A 285 -11.85 10.62 13.77
N ASN A 286 -12.05 9.31 13.64
CA ASN A 286 -12.02 8.40 14.78
C ASN A 286 -10.60 8.25 15.36
N ALA A 287 -9.59 8.13 14.50
CA ALA A 287 -8.19 8.01 14.90
C ALA A 287 -7.68 9.24 15.68
N SER A 288 -8.27 10.42 15.44
CA SER A 288 -7.91 11.65 16.14
C SER A 288 -8.13 11.59 17.65
N ALA A 289 -9.08 10.78 18.12
CA ALA A 289 -9.40 10.66 19.55
C ALA A 289 -8.24 10.06 20.37
N THR A 290 -7.42 9.22 19.74
CA THR A 290 -6.28 8.53 20.37
C THR A 290 -4.93 8.95 19.77
N LEU A 291 -4.94 9.92 18.84
CA LEU A 291 -3.79 10.30 18.02
C LEU A 291 -3.16 9.09 17.29
N THR A 292 -3.98 8.11 16.91
CA THR A 292 -3.51 6.92 16.19
C THR A 292 -3.06 7.33 14.79
N PRO A 293 -1.79 7.09 14.40
CA PRO A 293 -1.33 7.36 13.05
C PRO A 293 -2.10 6.50 12.03
N VAL A 294 -2.46 7.08 10.89
CA VAL A 294 -3.17 6.39 9.82
C VAL A 294 -2.42 6.46 8.50
N VAL A 295 -2.46 5.36 7.74
CA VAL A 295 -2.15 5.31 6.31
C VAL A 295 -3.48 5.23 5.58
N LEU A 296 -3.74 6.15 4.64
CA LEU A 296 -4.98 6.17 3.88
C LEU A 296 -4.69 5.85 2.42
N GLU A 297 -5.12 4.66 1.99
CA GLU A 297 -5.05 4.17 0.62
C GLU A 297 -6.46 4.21 0.04
N LEU A 298 -6.75 5.30 -0.68
CA LEU A 298 -8.12 5.60 -1.08
C LEU A 298 -8.34 5.38 -2.56
N GLY A 299 -9.57 5.65 -3.02
CA GLY A 299 -9.98 5.49 -4.40
C GLY A 299 -9.12 6.23 -5.42
N GLY A 300 -9.31 5.86 -6.68
CA GLY A 300 -8.65 6.44 -7.84
C GLY A 300 -9.63 7.06 -8.83
N LYS A 301 -9.07 7.66 -9.86
CA LYS A 301 -9.76 8.01 -11.11
C LYS A 301 -8.69 8.06 -12.20
N ASP A 302 -7.94 6.97 -12.27
CA ASP A 302 -6.60 7.00 -12.84
C ASP A 302 -6.67 7.32 -14.33
N PRO A 303 -5.89 8.31 -14.80
CA PRO A 303 -5.86 8.68 -16.19
C PRO A 303 -4.81 7.89 -16.97
N ALA A 304 -5.10 7.63 -18.23
CA ALA A 304 -4.14 7.27 -19.26
C ALA A 304 -4.06 8.38 -20.31
N VAL A 305 -2.95 9.08 -20.38
CA VAL A 305 -2.66 10.01 -21.48
C VAL A 305 -2.12 9.21 -22.66
N VAL A 306 -2.76 9.29 -23.82
CA VAL A 306 -2.37 8.54 -25.04
C VAL A 306 -1.97 9.53 -26.12
N CYS A 307 -0.67 9.60 -26.42
CA CYS A 307 -0.12 10.48 -27.45
C CYS A 307 -0.37 9.92 -28.86
N ASP A 308 -0.21 10.77 -29.87
CA ASP A 308 -0.44 10.47 -31.29
C ASP A 308 0.59 9.53 -31.92
N ASP A 309 1.75 9.37 -31.29
CA ASP A 309 2.86 8.57 -31.79
C ASP A 309 2.85 7.12 -31.28
N VAL A 310 1.75 6.65 -30.69
CA VAL A 310 1.67 5.29 -30.15
C VAL A 310 1.29 4.25 -31.19
N ASP A 311 1.77 3.02 -31.01
CA ASP A 311 1.18 1.85 -31.62
C ASP A 311 -0.18 1.51 -30.96
N LEU A 312 -1.27 1.78 -31.68
CA LEU A 312 -2.63 1.48 -31.22
C LEU A 312 -2.87 -0.03 -31.03
N GLU A 313 -2.18 -0.91 -31.76
CA GLU A 313 -2.28 -2.37 -31.57
C GLU A 313 -1.72 -2.77 -30.20
N GLN A 314 -0.62 -2.14 -29.78
CA GLN A 314 0.01 -2.38 -28.49
C GLN A 314 -0.77 -1.77 -27.32
N VAL A 315 -1.23 -0.52 -27.47
CA VAL A 315 -1.86 0.23 -26.37
C VAL A 315 -3.30 -0.24 -26.10
N THR A 316 -4.04 -0.68 -27.12
CA THR A 316 -5.46 -1.06 -26.96
C THR A 316 -5.67 -2.18 -25.92
N PRO A 317 -4.95 -3.33 -25.97
CA PRO A 317 -5.09 -4.38 -24.96
C PRO A 317 -4.75 -3.93 -23.54
N ILE A 318 -3.78 -3.01 -23.40
CA ILE A 318 -3.37 -2.45 -22.11
C ILE A 318 -4.50 -1.59 -21.53
N ILE A 319 -5.12 -0.74 -22.34
CA ILE A 319 -6.28 0.06 -21.93
C ILE A 319 -7.45 -0.83 -21.52
N LEU A 320 -7.76 -1.86 -22.31
CA LEU A 320 -8.85 -2.80 -22.01
C LEU A 320 -8.62 -3.52 -20.69
N ARG A 321 -7.41 -4.05 -20.45
CA ARG A 321 -7.08 -4.71 -19.18
C ARG A 321 -7.11 -3.71 -18.03
N GLY A 322 -6.53 -2.52 -18.20
CA GLY A 322 -6.52 -1.48 -17.17
C GLY A 322 -7.90 -1.00 -16.77
N THR A 323 -8.87 -1.02 -17.70
CA THR A 323 -10.23 -0.57 -17.44
C THR A 323 -11.13 -1.67 -16.89
N TYR A 324 -11.06 -2.88 -17.47
CA TYR A 324 -12.07 -3.92 -17.25
C TYR A 324 -11.61 -5.06 -16.32
N GLN A 325 -10.32 -5.11 -15.95
CA GLN A 325 -9.84 -6.06 -14.93
C GLN A 325 -10.70 -5.97 -13.67
N ASN A 326 -11.15 -7.13 -13.16
CA ASN A 326 -12.02 -7.22 -12.00
C ASN A 326 -13.34 -6.43 -12.17
N CYS A 327 -13.88 -6.40 -13.39
CA CYS A 327 -15.07 -5.60 -13.73
C CYS A 327 -14.86 -4.09 -13.43
N GLY A 328 -13.64 -3.58 -13.61
CA GLY A 328 -13.27 -2.19 -13.29
C GLY A 328 -13.24 -1.86 -11.79
N GLN A 329 -13.36 -2.86 -10.91
CA GLN A 329 -13.31 -2.68 -9.46
C GLN A 329 -11.85 -2.73 -8.95
N ASN A 330 -11.01 -1.84 -9.50
CA ASN A 330 -9.59 -1.76 -9.20
C ASN A 330 -9.21 -0.30 -8.88
N CYS A 331 -8.57 -0.06 -7.74
CA CYS A 331 -8.23 1.30 -7.29
C CYS A 331 -7.27 2.01 -8.27
N ILE A 332 -6.34 1.27 -8.87
CA ILE A 332 -5.41 1.77 -9.90
C ILE A 332 -5.88 1.47 -11.33
N GLY A 333 -7.18 1.17 -11.49
CA GLY A 333 -7.80 0.91 -12.78
C GLY A 333 -7.90 2.18 -13.61
N LEU A 334 -7.66 2.06 -14.91
CA LEU A 334 -7.81 3.16 -15.85
C LEU A 334 -9.29 3.51 -15.99
N GLU A 335 -9.69 4.70 -15.56
CA GLU A 335 -11.07 5.17 -15.71
C GLU A 335 -11.19 6.31 -16.73
N ARG A 336 -10.09 7.03 -17.03
CA ARG A 336 -10.07 8.15 -17.98
C ARG A 336 -8.96 7.98 -19.01
N VAL A 337 -9.31 7.69 -20.25
CA VAL A 337 -8.38 7.73 -21.39
C VAL A 337 -8.45 9.12 -22.02
N ILE A 338 -7.37 9.88 -21.87
CA ILE A 338 -7.19 11.22 -22.41
C ILE A 338 -6.31 11.07 -23.64
N VAL A 339 -6.92 11.07 -24.83
CA VAL A 339 -6.27 10.71 -26.09
C VAL A 339 -6.07 11.93 -26.99
N GLN A 340 -4.96 11.95 -27.71
CA GLN A 340 -4.63 13.01 -28.67
C GLN A 340 -5.68 13.03 -29.80
N GLU A 341 -6.13 14.23 -30.18
CA GLU A 341 -7.29 14.40 -31.06
C GLU A 341 -7.19 13.70 -32.43
N SER A 342 -6.00 13.58 -33.02
CA SER A 342 -5.75 12.97 -34.33
C SER A 342 -5.93 11.45 -34.34
N ILE A 343 -5.78 10.77 -33.20
CA ILE A 343 -5.92 9.30 -33.10
C ILE A 343 -7.17 8.87 -32.33
N HIS A 344 -7.96 9.81 -31.81
CA HIS A 344 -9.11 9.52 -30.96
C HIS A 344 -10.12 8.58 -31.60
N ASP A 345 -10.59 8.89 -32.82
CA ASP A 345 -11.69 8.15 -33.44
C ASP A 345 -11.23 6.71 -33.80
N CYS A 346 -9.99 6.56 -34.25
CA CYS A 346 -9.37 5.25 -34.52
C CYS A 346 -9.24 4.41 -33.24
N LEU A 347 -8.82 5.01 -32.12
CA LEU A 347 -8.73 4.31 -30.84
C LEU A 347 -10.12 3.87 -30.35
N VAL A 348 -11.13 4.75 -30.42
CA VAL A 348 -12.50 4.43 -30.01
C VAL A 348 -13.09 3.28 -30.82
N GLU A 349 -12.91 3.27 -32.15
CA GLU A 349 -13.39 2.18 -33.00
C GLU A 349 -12.75 0.84 -32.63
N ARG A 350 -11.44 0.82 -32.39
CA ARG A 350 -10.70 -0.38 -31.96
C ARG A 350 -11.19 -0.89 -30.60
N LEU A 351 -11.37 0.02 -29.64
CA LEU A 351 -11.89 -0.31 -28.31
C LEU A 351 -13.31 -0.86 -28.39
N GLU A 352 -14.20 -0.23 -29.16
CA GLU A 352 -15.58 -0.68 -29.35
C GLU A 352 -15.64 -2.09 -29.93
N LYS A 353 -14.85 -2.36 -30.97
CA LYS A 353 -14.78 -3.68 -31.61
C LYS A 353 -14.35 -4.76 -30.61
N ALA A 354 -13.33 -4.49 -29.79
CA ALA A 354 -12.85 -5.43 -28.79
C ALA A 354 -13.84 -5.61 -27.62
N VAL A 355 -14.46 -4.53 -27.15
CA VAL A 355 -15.44 -4.60 -26.05
C VAL A 355 -16.67 -5.43 -26.43
N LYS A 356 -17.15 -5.31 -27.67
CA LYS A 356 -18.31 -6.08 -28.15
C LYS A 356 -18.09 -7.60 -28.18
N THR A 357 -16.84 -8.06 -28.14
CA THR A 357 -16.51 -9.50 -28.11
C THR A 357 -16.36 -10.06 -26.70
N LEU A 358 -16.35 -9.21 -25.66
CA LEU A 358 -16.15 -9.65 -24.28
C LEU A 358 -17.37 -10.41 -23.75
N THR A 359 -17.09 -11.55 -23.11
CA THR A 359 -18.09 -12.34 -22.40
C THR A 359 -18.13 -11.95 -20.92
N GLN A 360 -19.33 -11.96 -20.33
CA GLN A 360 -19.54 -11.66 -18.92
C GLN A 360 -20.46 -12.70 -18.28
N GLY A 361 -20.15 -13.10 -17.05
CA GLY A 361 -20.98 -14.04 -16.33
C GLY A 361 -20.46 -14.43 -14.95
N PRO A 362 -21.09 -15.43 -14.31
CA PRO A 362 -20.70 -15.91 -13.00
C PRO A 362 -19.35 -16.64 -13.07
N ALA A 363 -18.27 -15.96 -12.67
CA ALA A 363 -16.90 -16.48 -12.70
C ALA A 363 -16.68 -17.75 -11.86
N SER A 364 -17.57 -18.05 -10.90
CA SER A 364 -17.57 -19.29 -10.13
C SER A 364 -18.10 -20.51 -10.90
N GLN A 365 -18.77 -20.30 -12.05
CA GLN A 365 -19.45 -21.35 -12.82
C GLN A 365 -18.87 -21.58 -14.22
N GLY A 366 -17.96 -20.74 -14.70
CA GLY A 366 -17.43 -20.87 -16.05
C GLY A 366 -16.30 -19.91 -16.39
N LEU A 367 -15.83 -20.02 -17.63
CA LEU A 367 -14.84 -19.12 -18.21
C LEU A 367 -15.56 -17.91 -18.82
N TYR A 368 -15.23 -16.72 -18.32
CA TYR A 368 -15.73 -15.44 -18.81
C TYR A 368 -14.57 -14.44 -18.84
N ASP A 369 -14.64 -13.45 -19.73
CA ASP A 369 -13.67 -12.35 -19.77
C ASP A 369 -13.86 -11.39 -18.59
N MET A 370 -15.09 -11.23 -18.14
CA MET A 370 -15.45 -10.35 -17.04
C MET A 370 -16.45 -10.97 -16.08
N GLY A 371 -16.31 -10.60 -14.81
CA GLY A 371 -17.13 -11.12 -13.72
C GLY A 371 -18.29 -10.22 -13.30
N ALA A 372 -18.72 -10.37 -12.04
CA ALA A 372 -19.82 -9.63 -11.44
C ALA A 372 -19.37 -8.39 -10.64
N MET A 373 -20.30 -7.47 -10.41
CA MET A 373 -20.13 -6.37 -9.47
C MET A 373 -20.30 -6.89 -8.03
N THR A 374 -19.31 -6.69 -7.17
CA THR A 374 -19.31 -7.27 -5.81
C THR A 374 -20.45 -6.75 -4.93
N MET A 375 -20.83 -5.48 -5.09
CA MET A 375 -21.94 -4.88 -4.32
C MET A 375 -23.31 -5.01 -5.01
N GLY A 376 -23.39 -5.74 -6.13
CA GLY A 376 -24.63 -6.05 -6.84
C GLY A 376 -25.43 -4.80 -7.20
N GLU A 377 -26.74 -4.85 -6.97
CA GLU A 377 -27.73 -3.86 -7.39
C GLU A 377 -27.38 -2.41 -7.00
N ALA A 378 -26.82 -2.20 -5.80
CA ALA A 378 -26.45 -0.87 -5.34
C ALA A 378 -25.38 -0.22 -6.23
N SER A 379 -24.38 -0.99 -6.67
CA SER A 379 -23.38 -0.50 -7.64
C SER A 379 -23.96 -0.33 -9.02
N LEU A 380 -24.83 -1.24 -9.48
CA LEU A 380 -25.46 -1.14 -10.80
C LEU A 380 -26.25 0.17 -10.94
N GLN A 381 -27.06 0.50 -9.93
CA GLN A 381 -27.86 1.73 -9.90
C GLN A 381 -26.99 2.98 -9.86
N LYS A 382 -25.92 2.98 -9.05
CA LYS A 382 -24.97 4.09 -8.97
C LYS A 382 -24.31 4.34 -10.33
N ILE A 383 -23.78 3.30 -10.96
CA ILE A 383 -23.12 3.39 -12.26
C ILE A 383 -24.10 3.84 -13.35
N GLN A 384 -25.31 3.27 -13.36
CA GLN A 384 -26.34 3.64 -14.31
C GLN A 384 -26.69 5.13 -14.23
N LYS A 385 -26.91 5.64 -13.01
CA LYS A 385 -27.19 7.05 -12.77
C LYS A 385 -26.06 7.93 -13.28
N LEU A 386 -24.81 7.58 -12.98
CA LEU A 386 -23.65 8.35 -13.38
C LEU A 386 -23.48 8.41 -14.91
N ILE A 387 -23.78 7.32 -15.61
CA ILE A 387 -23.83 7.27 -17.08
C ILE A 387 -24.96 8.14 -17.62
N ASP A 388 -26.19 7.97 -17.11
CA ASP A 388 -27.36 8.71 -17.59
C ASP A 388 -27.16 10.23 -17.42
N ASP A 389 -26.67 10.68 -16.25
CA ASP A 389 -26.35 12.09 -15.98
C ASP A 389 -25.25 12.62 -16.93
N THR A 390 -24.27 11.79 -17.27
CA THR A 390 -23.16 12.18 -18.16
C THR A 390 -23.62 12.25 -19.62
N VAL A 391 -24.46 11.32 -20.07
CA VAL A 391 -25.07 11.36 -21.41
C VAL A 391 -25.99 12.58 -21.53
N ALA A 392 -26.77 12.89 -20.50
CA ALA A 392 -27.58 14.11 -20.44
C ALA A 392 -26.74 15.39 -20.52
N ALA A 393 -25.49 15.35 -20.03
CA ALA A 393 -24.53 16.45 -20.12
C ALA A 393 -23.82 16.55 -21.49
N GLY A 394 -24.09 15.63 -22.44
CA GLY A 394 -23.59 15.69 -23.82
C GLY A 394 -22.57 14.61 -24.20
N ALA A 395 -22.23 13.68 -23.30
CA ALA A 395 -21.40 12.53 -23.67
C ALA A 395 -22.16 11.56 -24.59
N THR A 396 -21.42 10.76 -25.34
CA THR A 396 -21.99 9.74 -26.24
C THR A 396 -21.71 8.34 -25.70
N LEU A 397 -22.76 7.55 -25.52
CA LEU A 397 -22.65 6.12 -25.24
C LEU A 397 -22.29 5.37 -26.53
N VAL A 398 -21.12 4.73 -26.56
CA VAL A 398 -20.63 3.97 -27.71
C VAL A 398 -21.14 2.53 -27.67
N CYS A 399 -21.01 1.87 -26.52
CA CYS A 399 -21.50 0.51 -26.29
C CYS A 399 -21.75 0.27 -24.79
N GLY A 400 -22.51 -0.79 -24.47
CA GLY A 400 -22.86 -1.14 -23.09
C GLY A 400 -23.92 -0.22 -22.48
N GLY A 401 -23.71 0.17 -21.22
CA GLY A 401 -24.43 1.27 -20.56
C GLY A 401 -25.80 0.94 -19.95
N LYS A 402 -26.24 -0.32 -19.99
CA LYS A 402 -27.46 -0.80 -19.30
C LYS A 402 -27.22 -2.17 -18.65
N PRO A 403 -27.53 -2.35 -17.37
CA PRO A 403 -27.34 -3.63 -16.69
C PRO A 403 -28.28 -4.70 -17.27
N SER A 404 -27.83 -5.95 -17.24
CA SER A 404 -28.60 -7.11 -17.70
C SER A 404 -28.25 -8.33 -16.86
N ASN A 405 -29.28 -9.10 -16.45
CA ASN A 405 -29.13 -10.33 -15.66
C ASN A 405 -28.27 -10.18 -14.38
N GLY A 406 -28.31 -9.02 -13.72
CA GLY A 406 -27.51 -8.74 -12.51
C GLY A 406 -26.05 -8.33 -12.78
N PHE A 407 -25.67 -8.14 -14.04
CA PHE A 407 -24.35 -7.70 -14.46
C PHE A 407 -24.38 -6.30 -15.08
N PHE A 408 -23.26 -5.56 -14.97
CA PHE A 408 -23.06 -4.33 -15.72
C PHE A 408 -22.13 -4.60 -16.90
N PRO A 409 -22.56 -4.41 -18.16
CA PRO A 409 -21.73 -4.71 -19.32
C PRO A 409 -20.55 -3.74 -19.44
N PRO A 410 -19.44 -4.15 -20.06
CA PRO A 410 -18.34 -3.24 -20.33
C PRO A 410 -18.85 -2.10 -21.21
N THR A 411 -18.59 -0.87 -20.76
CA THR A 411 -19.21 0.34 -21.30
C THR A 411 -18.14 1.30 -21.77
N ILE A 412 -18.40 2.01 -22.87
CA ILE A 412 -17.54 3.08 -23.37
C ILE A 412 -18.37 4.35 -23.52
N LEU A 413 -17.90 5.44 -22.91
CA LEU A 413 -18.38 6.80 -23.15
C LEU A 413 -17.29 7.60 -23.88
N LYS A 414 -17.68 8.32 -24.92
CA LYS A 414 -16.80 9.28 -25.61
C LYS A 414 -17.35 10.70 -25.54
N ASN A 415 -16.54 11.66 -25.97
CA ASN A 415 -16.85 13.10 -25.91
C ASN A 415 -17.07 13.59 -24.47
N VAL A 416 -16.39 12.96 -23.50
CA VAL A 416 -16.49 13.36 -22.10
C VAL A 416 -15.56 14.55 -21.85
N THR A 417 -16.08 15.57 -21.15
CA THR A 417 -15.33 16.76 -20.74
C THR A 417 -14.99 16.70 -19.24
N PRO A 418 -13.95 17.41 -18.76
CA PRO A 418 -13.56 17.39 -17.35
C PRO A 418 -14.64 17.87 -16.36
N THR A 419 -15.67 18.57 -16.84
CA THR A 419 -16.76 19.10 -16.00
C THR A 419 -17.91 18.11 -15.83
N MET A 420 -17.97 17.05 -16.65
CA MET A 420 -19.04 16.05 -16.56
C MET A 420 -18.89 15.16 -15.31
N PRO A 421 -20.00 14.68 -14.72
CA PRO A 421 -19.97 13.90 -13.48
C PRO A 421 -19.02 12.70 -13.51
N ILE A 422 -19.09 11.87 -14.55
CA ILE A 422 -18.24 10.66 -14.64
C ILE A 422 -16.75 10.97 -14.78
N ALA A 423 -16.35 12.18 -15.16
CA ALA A 423 -14.94 12.55 -15.22
C ALA A 423 -14.36 12.86 -13.83
N ARG A 424 -15.23 13.15 -12.85
CA ARG A 424 -14.85 13.62 -11.50
C ARG A 424 -15.09 12.60 -10.41
N GLU A 425 -16.09 11.74 -10.59
CA GLU A 425 -16.43 10.70 -9.63
C GLU A 425 -15.84 9.34 -10.04
N GLU A 426 -15.26 8.64 -9.05
CA GLU A 426 -14.84 7.24 -9.19
C GLU A 426 -16.05 6.34 -9.46
N VAL A 427 -16.02 5.64 -10.59
CA VAL A 427 -17.08 4.73 -11.00
C VAL A 427 -16.93 3.41 -10.25
N PHE A 428 -15.69 2.91 -10.14
CA PHE A 428 -15.36 1.60 -9.59
C PHE A 428 -16.19 0.48 -10.23
N GLY A 429 -16.22 0.47 -11.56
CA GLY A 429 -17.03 -0.41 -12.39
C GLY A 429 -16.56 -0.40 -13.85
N PRO A 430 -17.13 -1.21 -14.75
CA PRO A 430 -16.57 -1.48 -16.06
C PRO A 430 -16.94 -0.38 -17.07
N VAL A 431 -16.47 0.85 -16.84
CA VAL A 431 -16.77 2.02 -17.68
C VAL A 431 -15.49 2.73 -18.11
N LEU A 432 -15.27 2.77 -19.42
CA LEU A 432 -14.18 3.52 -20.04
C LEU A 432 -14.66 4.91 -20.46
N VAL A 433 -14.01 5.95 -19.96
CA VAL A 433 -14.23 7.32 -20.39
C VAL A 433 -13.13 7.73 -21.37
N VAL A 434 -13.52 8.17 -22.57
CA VAL A 434 -12.59 8.69 -23.59
C VAL A 434 -12.77 10.21 -23.74
N MET A 435 -11.67 10.94 -23.57
CA MET A 435 -11.59 12.40 -23.60
C MET A 435 -10.53 12.83 -24.63
N LYS A 436 -10.74 13.97 -25.31
CA LYS A 436 -9.80 14.50 -26.31
C LYS A 436 -8.89 15.58 -25.70
N PHE A 437 -7.62 15.59 -26.06
CA PHE A 437 -6.72 16.73 -25.83
C PHE A 437 -6.02 17.16 -27.13
N LYS A 438 -5.52 18.40 -27.16
CA LYS A 438 -4.82 18.99 -28.32
C LYS A 438 -3.33 19.14 -28.10
N THR A 439 -2.94 19.70 -26.96
CA THR A 439 -1.53 19.86 -26.57
C THR A 439 -1.21 19.08 -25.29
N ASP A 440 0.07 18.79 -25.08
CA ASP A 440 0.55 18.09 -23.89
C ASP A 440 0.17 18.86 -22.61
N GLU A 441 0.19 20.19 -22.65
CA GLU A 441 -0.23 21.05 -21.54
C GLU A 441 -1.72 20.90 -21.22
N ASP A 442 -2.56 20.72 -22.24
CA ASP A 442 -3.98 20.47 -22.05
C ASP A 442 -4.22 19.10 -21.39
N ALA A 443 -3.49 18.07 -21.83
CA ALA A 443 -3.54 16.75 -21.20
C ALA A 443 -3.18 16.82 -19.71
N VAL A 444 -2.08 17.50 -19.36
CA VAL A 444 -1.65 17.71 -17.97
C VAL A 444 -2.73 18.44 -17.16
N LYS A 445 -3.32 19.52 -17.69
CA LYS A 445 -4.41 20.25 -17.03
C LYS A 445 -5.62 19.36 -16.78
N MET A 446 -6.02 18.55 -17.77
CA MET A 446 -7.17 17.63 -17.65
C MET A 446 -6.92 16.53 -16.61
N VAL A 447 -5.71 15.98 -16.56
CA VAL A 447 -5.32 15.02 -15.52
C VAL A 447 -5.43 15.65 -14.14
N ASN A 448 -4.77 16.80 -13.95
CA ASN A 448 -4.64 17.48 -12.66
C ASN A 448 -5.91 18.19 -12.16
N ALA A 449 -6.93 18.33 -13.01
CA ALA A 449 -8.24 18.84 -12.62
C ALA A 449 -9.04 17.85 -11.75
N CYS A 450 -8.67 16.57 -11.74
CA CYS A 450 -9.29 15.56 -10.87
C CYS A 450 -8.80 15.70 -9.42
N GLU A 451 -9.70 15.51 -8.46
CA GLU A 451 -9.36 15.53 -7.02
C GLU A 451 -8.57 14.28 -6.60
N TYR A 452 -8.78 13.17 -7.31
CA TYR A 452 -8.04 11.92 -7.16
C TYR A 452 -6.65 12.04 -7.77
N GLY A 453 -5.71 11.28 -7.20
CA GLY A 453 -4.31 11.26 -7.60
C GLY A 453 -3.61 10.00 -7.10
N LEU A 454 -4.18 8.83 -7.36
CA LEU A 454 -3.57 7.55 -6.98
C LEU A 454 -2.48 7.16 -7.97
N GLY A 455 -2.88 6.64 -9.13
CA GLY A 455 -1.99 6.30 -10.24
C GLY A 455 -2.25 7.13 -11.48
N SER A 456 -1.39 6.96 -12.47
CA SER A 456 -1.50 7.56 -13.81
C SER A 456 -0.63 6.80 -14.81
N SER A 457 -0.97 6.94 -16.08
CA SER A 457 -0.23 6.34 -17.20
C SER A 457 -0.05 7.35 -18.33
N VAL A 458 1.10 7.32 -18.99
CA VAL A 458 1.38 8.09 -20.20
C VAL A 458 1.91 7.15 -21.28
N PHE A 459 1.29 7.13 -22.45
CA PHE A 459 1.65 6.31 -23.59
C PHE A 459 2.19 7.20 -24.72
N SER A 460 3.41 6.92 -25.18
CA SER A 460 4.11 7.60 -26.29
C SER A 460 5.33 6.77 -26.71
N GLU A 461 5.65 6.74 -28.00
CA GLU A 461 6.92 6.18 -28.49
C GLU A 461 8.10 7.11 -28.13
N ASP A 462 7.89 8.43 -28.06
CA ASP A 462 8.85 9.38 -27.48
C ASP A 462 8.83 9.32 -25.94
N ILE A 463 9.70 8.48 -25.38
CA ILE A 463 9.91 8.34 -23.93
C ILE A 463 10.24 9.69 -23.26
N LYS A 464 10.93 10.61 -23.93
CA LYS A 464 11.25 11.93 -23.35
C LYS A 464 9.99 12.78 -23.26
N ARG A 465 9.10 12.73 -24.26
CA ARG A 465 7.78 13.37 -24.20
C ARG A 465 6.93 12.77 -23.10
N ALA A 466 6.81 11.45 -23.05
CA ALA A 466 6.07 10.77 -21.99
C ALA A 466 6.57 11.18 -20.60
N ARG A 467 7.89 11.24 -20.40
CA ARG A 467 8.50 11.70 -19.15
C ARG A 467 8.13 13.16 -18.83
N ARG A 468 8.25 14.07 -19.80
CA ARG A 468 7.88 15.50 -19.61
C ARG A 468 6.42 15.67 -19.18
N ILE A 469 5.50 14.88 -19.74
CA ILE A 469 4.09 14.88 -19.34
C ILE A 469 3.97 14.29 -17.93
N ALA A 470 4.52 13.09 -17.71
CA ALA A 470 4.47 12.33 -16.47
C ALA A 470 4.96 13.13 -15.26
N ASP A 471 6.07 13.87 -15.39
CA ASP A 471 6.68 14.65 -14.31
C ASP A 471 5.79 15.84 -13.86
N GLN A 472 4.78 16.20 -14.65
CA GLN A 472 3.84 17.27 -14.32
C GLN A 472 2.49 16.74 -13.78
N LEU A 473 2.29 15.42 -13.75
CA LEU A 473 1.04 14.82 -13.25
C LEU A 473 1.03 14.80 -11.72
N ARG A 474 -0.09 15.24 -11.13
CA ARG A 474 -0.32 15.19 -9.69
C ARG A 474 -0.93 13.86 -9.29
N SER A 475 -0.09 12.83 -9.26
CA SER A 475 -0.44 11.47 -8.85
C SER A 475 0.61 10.94 -7.86
N GLY A 476 0.22 9.96 -7.05
CA GLY A 476 1.16 9.28 -6.17
C GLY A 476 2.07 8.31 -6.93
N MET A 477 1.62 7.82 -8.09
CA MET A 477 2.33 6.88 -8.93
C MET A 477 2.09 7.16 -10.42
N THR A 478 3.12 6.94 -11.25
CA THR A 478 3.05 7.17 -12.69
C THR A 478 3.75 6.06 -13.45
N ASN A 479 3.13 5.58 -14.53
CA ASN A 479 3.69 4.61 -15.46
C ASN A 479 3.88 5.26 -16.84
N ILE A 480 4.91 4.83 -17.56
CA ILE A 480 5.12 5.18 -18.96
C ILE A 480 5.01 3.89 -19.77
N ASN A 481 4.15 3.90 -20.79
CA ASN A 481 3.85 2.76 -21.66
C ASN A 481 3.34 1.50 -20.93
N ASP A 482 2.69 1.68 -19.77
CA ASP A 482 2.11 0.60 -18.96
C ASP A 482 1.00 1.15 -18.04
N PHE A 483 0.27 0.28 -17.34
CA PHE A 483 -0.67 0.65 -16.27
C PHE A 483 -0.45 -0.23 -15.04
N GLY A 484 -0.49 0.38 -13.85
CA GLY A 484 -0.46 -0.34 -12.56
C GLY A 484 0.77 -1.21 -12.26
N ILE A 485 1.73 -1.36 -13.18
CA ILE A 485 2.90 -2.23 -13.05
C ILE A 485 3.82 -1.83 -11.89
N ASN A 486 3.80 -0.54 -11.52
CA ASN A 486 4.49 -0.04 -10.34
C ASN A 486 4.10 -0.80 -9.05
N TYR A 487 2.91 -1.39 -8.98
CA TYR A 487 2.50 -2.17 -7.84
C TYR A 487 3.14 -3.56 -7.78
N LEU A 488 3.54 -4.15 -8.91
CA LEU A 488 4.36 -5.36 -8.91
C LEU A 488 5.83 -5.06 -8.57
N CYS A 489 6.27 -3.82 -8.77
CA CYS A 489 7.59 -3.35 -8.41
C CYS A 489 7.66 -3.02 -6.90
N GLN A 490 7.63 -4.04 -6.04
CA GLN A 490 7.49 -3.90 -4.57
C GLN A 490 8.62 -3.15 -3.84
N SER A 491 9.68 -2.74 -4.55
CA SER A 491 10.66 -1.76 -4.05
C SER A 491 10.17 -0.32 -4.09
N LEU A 492 9.19 -0.02 -4.94
CA LEU A 492 8.58 1.30 -5.07
C LEU A 492 7.51 1.53 -3.99
N PRO A 493 7.34 2.78 -3.53
CA PRO A 493 6.21 3.13 -2.69
C PRO A 493 4.91 3.01 -3.48
N PHE A 494 3.85 2.57 -2.79
CA PHE A 494 2.48 2.61 -3.30
C PHE A 494 1.66 3.51 -2.38
N GLY A 495 0.90 4.42 -2.99
CA GLY A 495 -0.09 5.26 -2.34
C GLY A 495 -0.34 6.56 -3.09
N GLY A 496 -1.47 7.21 -2.81
CA GLY A 496 -1.96 8.36 -3.56
C GLY A 496 -1.60 9.73 -2.97
N VAL A 497 -2.18 10.77 -3.58
CA VAL A 497 -2.23 12.15 -3.07
C VAL A 497 -3.64 12.72 -3.21
N GLY A 498 -3.95 13.81 -2.51
CA GLY A 498 -5.25 14.48 -2.62
C GLY A 498 -6.39 13.61 -2.07
N ALA A 499 -7.46 13.43 -2.86
CA ALA A 499 -8.59 12.56 -2.47
C ALA A 499 -8.21 11.07 -2.38
N SER A 500 -7.09 10.67 -2.99
CA SER A 500 -6.56 9.30 -2.96
C SER A 500 -5.75 8.97 -1.70
N GLY A 501 -5.67 9.90 -0.74
CA GLY A 501 -5.08 9.66 0.57
C GLY A 501 -3.62 10.09 0.69
N PHE A 502 -2.90 9.47 1.63
CA PHE A 502 -1.54 9.87 2.02
C PHE A 502 -0.80 8.77 2.78
N ASP A 503 0.52 8.96 2.92
CA ASP A 503 1.49 7.95 3.38
C ASP A 503 1.60 6.77 2.36
N ARG A 504 2.46 5.79 2.62
CA ARG A 504 2.74 4.68 1.69
C ARG A 504 2.73 3.35 2.44
N PHE A 505 2.28 2.26 1.80
CA PHE A 505 2.28 0.92 2.41
C PHE A 505 3.11 -0.14 1.67
N ALA A 506 3.61 0.18 0.47
CA ALA A 506 4.60 -0.63 -0.25
C ALA A 506 6.00 0.01 -0.24
N GLY A 507 6.99 -0.71 -0.78
CA GLY A 507 8.36 -0.20 -0.86
C GLY A 507 9.07 -0.09 0.48
N ARG A 508 10.21 0.62 0.43
CA ARG A 508 11.03 0.91 1.61
C ARG A 508 10.26 1.80 2.59
N GLU A 509 9.50 2.74 2.03
CA GLU A 509 8.67 3.72 2.71
C GLU A 509 7.58 3.02 3.53
N GLY A 510 6.83 2.09 2.91
CA GLY A 510 5.78 1.36 3.60
C GLY A 510 6.31 0.39 4.65
N LEU A 511 7.42 -0.30 4.41
CA LEU A 511 8.02 -1.16 5.42
C LEU A 511 8.52 -0.33 6.63
N ARG A 512 9.20 0.79 6.39
CA ARG A 512 9.62 1.72 7.46
C ARG A 512 8.42 2.42 8.12
N GLY A 513 7.34 2.63 7.38
CA GLY A 513 6.08 3.18 7.87
C GLY A 513 5.40 2.31 8.92
N ASN A 514 5.79 1.03 9.03
CA ASN A 514 5.39 0.12 10.11
C ASN A 514 6.30 0.23 11.36
N CYS A 515 7.18 1.23 11.41
CA CYS A 515 8.09 1.48 12.51
C CYS A 515 8.01 2.93 13.01
N VAL A 516 8.24 3.10 14.31
CA VAL A 516 8.63 4.38 14.90
C VAL A 516 10.07 4.66 14.46
N VAL A 517 10.27 5.77 13.76
CA VAL A 517 11.59 6.27 13.37
C VAL A 517 12.24 6.92 14.59
N ARG A 518 13.18 6.20 15.24
CA ARG A 518 13.81 6.61 16.49
C ARG A 518 15.21 7.15 16.24
N ALA A 519 15.45 8.39 16.65
CA ALA A 519 16.81 8.93 16.75
C ALA A 519 17.49 8.44 18.03
N SER A 520 18.76 8.06 17.93
CA SER A 520 19.61 7.73 19.07
C SER A 520 20.97 8.40 18.95
N THR A 521 21.55 8.76 20.09
CA THR A 521 22.92 9.27 20.18
C THR A 521 23.68 8.51 21.26
N THR A 522 24.85 7.97 20.93
CA THR A 522 25.74 7.30 21.89
C THR A 522 27.13 7.92 21.88
N ASP A 523 27.90 7.72 22.94
CA ASP A 523 29.33 8.09 22.94
C ASP A 523 30.08 7.07 22.07
N ARG A 524 30.84 7.55 21.06
CA ARG A 524 31.62 6.65 20.18
C ARG A 524 33.05 6.43 20.68
N ILE A 525 33.55 7.32 21.55
CA ILE A 525 34.91 7.27 22.09
C ILE A 525 34.82 6.83 23.56
N PRO A 526 35.35 5.65 23.92
CA PRO A 526 35.35 5.20 25.31
C PRO A 526 36.01 6.21 26.25
N GLY A 527 35.35 6.52 27.36
CA GLY A 527 35.84 7.48 28.36
C GLY A 527 35.60 8.96 28.05
N VAL A 528 35.28 9.32 26.80
CA VAL A 528 34.93 10.70 26.41
C VAL A 528 33.43 10.89 26.49
N LYS A 529 32.99 11.65 27.49
CA LYS A 529 31.57 11.96 27.72
C LYS A 529 31.33 13.45 27.58
N THR A 530 30.08 13.81 27.33
CA THR A 530 29.68 15.22 27.36
C THR A 530 29.69 15.71 28.80
N VAL A 531 30.52 16.71 29.08
CA VAL A 531 30.58 17.41 30.36
C VAL A 531 30.27 18.87 30.08
N ILE A 532 29.30 19.43 30.81
CA ILE A 532 29.04 20.87 30.76
C ILE A 532 30.19 21.56 31.51
N PRO A 533 31.03 22.38 30.86
CA PRO A 533 32.10 23.12 31.53
C PRO A 533 31.54 23.94 32.69
N LEU A 534 32.29 24.09 33.79
CA LEU A 534 31.83 24.81 35.00
C LEU A 534 31.28 26.21 34.70
N ILE A 535 31.86 26.92 33.73
CA ILE A 535 31.40 28.25 33.30
C ILE A 535 29.98 28.26 32.72
N LEU A 536 29.50 27.12 32.24
CA LEU A 536 28.15 26.93 31.67
C LEU A 536 27.20 26.20 32.64
N GLN A 537 27.66 25.82 33.82
CA GLN A 537 26.80 25.18 34.82
C GLN A 537 25.97 26.24 35.58
N TYR A 538 24.80 25.83 36.07
CA TYR A 538 23.96 26.70 36.89
C TYR A 538 24.57 26.87 38.30
N PRO A 539 24.51 28.07 38.90
CA PRO A 539 23.95 29.31 38.35
C PRO A 539 24.83 29.95 37.27
N ILE A 540 24.20 30.50 36.22
CA ILE A 540 24.90 31.10 35.08
C ILE A 540 25.59 32.40 35.50
N THR A 541 26.81 32.59 35.00
CA THR A 541 27.64 33.79 35.22
C THR A 541 27.58 34.74 34.02
N ASP A 542 27.96 36.00 34.20
CA ASP A 542 28.03 37.03 33.16
C ASP A 542 28.98 36.67 32.00
N VAL A 543 29.99 35.85 32.26
CA VAL A 543 30.97 35.39 31.27
C VAL A 543 30.53 34.18 30.44
N ALA A 544 29.44 33.49 30.83
CA ALA A 544 28.99 32.25 30.20
C ALA A 544 28.56 32.45 28.74
N PHE A 545 27.86 33.56 28.45
CA PHE A 545 27.43 33.88 27.09
C PHE A 545 28.62 34.20 26.19
N THR A 546 29.60 34.98 26.66
CA THR A 546 30.83 35.28 25.92
C THR A 546 31.66 34.03 25.66
N PHE A 547 31.66 33.07 26.58
CA PHE A 547 32.27 31.76 26.36
C PHE A 547 31.58 31.01 25.22
N MET A 548 30.24 30.96 25.21
CA MET A 548 29.48 30.32 24.14
C MET A 548 29.67 31.02 22.78
N GLU A 549 29.66 32.35 22.75
CA GLU A 549 29.94 33.13 21.54
C GLU A 549 31.32 32.80 20.97
N SER A 550 32.34 32.78 21.82
CA SER A 550 33.71 32.45 21.43
C SER A 550 33.82 31.01 20.95
N LEU A 551 33.17 30.05 21.64
CA LEU A 551 33.13 28.65 21.24
C LEU A 551 32.48 28.48 19.86
N SER A 552 31.30 29.07 19.65
CA SER A 552 30.64 29.05 18.33
C SER A 552 31.53 29.60 17.23
N GLN A 553 32.24 30.70 17.49
CA GLN A 553 33.16 31.31 16.55
C GLN A 553 34.38 30.41 16.28
N VAL A 554 34.87 29.65 17.26
CA VAL A 554 35.95 28.67 17.05
C VAL A 554 35.51 27.57 16.10
N ILE A 555 34.32 27.00 16.31
CA ILE A 555 33.87 25.83 15.54
C ILE A 555 33.33 26.19 14.16
N TYR A 556 32.57 27.27 14.05
CA TYR A 556 31.83 27.61 12.81
C TYR A 556 32.37 28.85 12.11
N GLY A 557 33.35 29.53 12.71
CA GLY A 557 33.93 30.74 12.16
C GLY A 557 34.81 30.52 10.94
N PRO A 558 34.99 31.56 10.11
CA PRO A 558 36.11 31.64 9.19
C PRO A 558 37.44 31.62 9.97
N MET A 559 38.50 31.08 9.35
CA MET A 559 39.79 30.78 9.99
C MET A 559 40.33 31.90 10.89
N LEU A 560 40.36 33.15 10.41
CA LEU A 560 40.88 34.29 11.18
C LEU A 560 40.05 34.60 12.43
N SER A 561 38.73 34.50 12.33
CA SER A 561 37.81 34.74 13.45
C SER A 561 37.85 33.58 14.44
N SER A 562 37.99 32.33 13.96
CA SER A 562 38.16 31.15 14.81
C SER A 562 39.43 31.23 15.65
N VAL A 563 40.55 31.67 15.06
CA VAL A 563 41.82 31.86 15.80
C VAL A 563 41.68 32.94 16.86
N LYS A 564 41.09 34.10 16.53
CA LYS A 564 40.84 35.18 17.51
C LYS A 564 39.93 34.71 18.65
N ALA A 565 38.87 33.98 18.32
CA ALA A 565 37.94 33.47 19.31
C ALA A 565 38.54 32.36 20.17
N PHE A 566 39.42 31.53 19.62
CA PHE A 566 40.18 30.53 20.37
C PHE A 566 41.02 31.21 21.45
N ILE A 567 41.76 32.27 21.07
CA ILE A 567 42.54 33.07 22.03
C ILE A 567 41.62 33.69 23.10
N LYS A 568 40.48 34.26 22.70
CA LYS A 568 39.47 34.81 23.62
C LYS A 568 38.93 33.76 24.58
N LEU A 569 38.74 32.52 24.15
CA LEU A 569 38.22 31.45 24.99
C LEU A 569 39.17 31.09 26.15
N PHE A 570 40.49 31.18 25.96
CA PHE A 570 41.47 30.98 27.04
C PHE A 570 41.53 32.14 28.05
N SER A 571 41.09 33.35 27.68
CA SER A 571 41.07 34.49 28.61
C SER A 571 39.84 34.53 29.52
N ILE A 572 38.80 33.75 29.20
CA ILE A 572 37.57 33.68 30.00
C ILE A 572 37.78 32.72 31.18
N LYS A 573 37.80 33.26 32.40
CA LYS A 573 37.92 32.46 33.63
C LYS A 573 36.53 32.21 34.23
N PRO A 574 36.25 31.00 34.74
CA PRO A 574 35.04 30.77 35.53
C PRO A 574 35.08 31.68 36.76
N ALA A 575 33.94 32.32 37.09
CA ALA A 575 33.84 33.06 38.35
C ALA A 575 34.20 32.12 39.51
N SER A 576 35.06 32.57 40.43
CA SER A 576 35.45 31.75 41.58
C SER A 576 34.18 31.33 42.31
N SER A 577 33.95 30.02 42.46
CA SER A 577 32.86 29.55 43.31
C SER A 577 33.06 30.22 44.68
N LYS A 578 32.08 31.02 45.11
CA LYS A 578 31.94 31.28 46.55
C LYS A 578 31.73 29.89 47.14
N LYS A 579 32.75 29.38 47.85
CA LYS A 579 32.66 28.12 48.59
C LYS A 579 31.42 28.20 49.49
N CYS A 580 30.45 27.32 49.26
CA CYS A 580 29.50 26.92 50.29
C CYS A 580 30.13 25.79 51.10
#